data_AF-A0A357ZF82-F1
#
_entry.id   AF-A0A357ZF82-F1
#
_cell.length_a   1.000
_cell.length_b   1.000
_cell.length_c   1.000
_cell.angle_alpha   90.00
_cell.angle_beta   90.00
_cell.angle_gamma   90.00
#
_symmetry.space_group_name_H-M   'P 1'
#
loop_
_entity.id
_entity.type
_entity.pdbx_description
1 polymer ?
#
loop_
_entity_poly.entity_id
_entity_poly.type
_entity_poly.pdbx_seq_one_letter_code
_entity_poly.pdbx_strand_id
1 'polypeptide(L)' 'MSRGEDGIYRVMPDPNQSSALLGALTRSNCLLVVPEGDGSVAASDTVSCVRLDVLEGTL' A
#
# COMPACT_ATOMS: atom_id res chain seq x y z
N MET A 1 -3.57 1.42 -4.05
CA MET A 1 -3.77 0.09 -4.66
C MET A 1 -4.90 0.13 -5.68
N SER A 2 -4.75 -0.53 -6.81
CA SER A 2 -5.81 -0.71 -7.81
C SER A 2 -5.77 -2.15 -8.34
N ARG A 3 -6.94 -2.68 -8.72
CA ARG A 3 -7.06 -4.00 -9.34
C ARG A 3 -6.89 -3.85 -10.85
N GLY A 4 -5.97 -4.59 -11.45
CA GLY A 4 -5.80 -4.67 -12.90
C GLY A 4 -6.85 -5.56 -13.58
N GLU A 5 -6.89 -5.53 -14.91
CA GLU A 5 -7.81 -6.35 -15.73
C GLU A 5 -7.53 -7.86 -15.58
N ASP A 6 -6.28 -8.21 -15.27
CA ASP A 6 -5.82 -9.55 -14.93
C ASP A 6 -6.24 -10.02 -13.53
N GLY A 7 -6.95 -9.17 -12.78
CA GLY A 7 -7.35 -9.44 -11.40
C GLY A 7 -6.22 -9.25 -10.38
N ILE A 8 -5.03 -8.83 -10.82
CA ILE A 8 -3.87 -8.63 -9.94
C ILE A 8 -3.91 -7.21 -9.35
N TYR A 9 -3.75 -7.12 -8.03
CA TYR A 9 -3.62 -5.84 -7.36
C TYR A 9 -2.22 -5.27 -7.54
N ARG A 10 -2.16 -3.99 -7.91
CA ARG A 10 -0.91 -3.23 -8.05
C ARG A 10 -0.94 -2.04 -7.09
N VAL A 11 0.21 -1.70 -6.55
CA VAL A 11 0.41 -0.59 -5.61
C VAL A 11 1.46 0.36 -6.14
N MET A 12 1.23 1.65 -5.95
CA MET A 12 2.23 2.68 -6.15
C MET A 12 2.37 3.47 -4.85
N PRO A 13 3.59 3.65 -4.33
CA PRO A 13 3.81 4.47 -3.16
C PRO A 13 3.54 5.95 -3.48
N ASP A 14 3.00 6.70 -2.51
CA ASP A 14 2.94 8.16 -2.63
C ASP A 14 4.39 8.69 -2.58
N PRO A 15 4.77 9.66 -3.43
CA PRO A 15 6.13 10.18 -3.47
C PRO A 15 6.58 10.80 -2.13
N ASN A 16 5.65 11.12 -1.22
CA ASN A 16 5.94 11.68 0.08
C ASN A 16 5.40 10.82 1.22
N GLN A 17 6.30 10.00 1.78
CA GLN A 17 6.02 9.08 2.89
C GLN A 17 6.31 9.68 4.28
N SER A 18 6.41 11.02 4.38
CA SER A 18 6.65 11.67 5.67
C SER A 18 5.48 11.49 6.63
N SER A 19 5.75 11.01 7.84
CA SER A 19 4.75 10.81 8.89
C SER A 19 4.11 12.11 9.39
N ALA A 20 4.79 13.25 9.19
CA ALA A 20 4.23 14.58 9.49
C ALA A 20 3.11 14.99 8.51
N LEU A 21 2.96 14.28 7.40
CA LEU A 21 2.02 14.61 6.33
C LEU A 21 0.88 13.60 6.29
N LEU A 22 -0.07 13.79 7.21
CA LEU A 22 -1.30 13.00 7.29
C LEU A 22 -2.08 12.98 5.96
N GLY A 23 -1.88 13.98 5.11
CA GLY A 23 -2.51 14.06 3.78
C GLY A 23 -2.19 12.87 2.86
N ALA A 24 -1.03 12.20 3.00
CA ALA A 24 -0.76 10.98 2.24
C ALA A 24 -1.69 9.83 2.67
N LEU A 25 -1.94 9.70 3.98
CA LEU A 25 -2.80 8.66 4.53
C LEU A 25 -4.26 8.86 4.12
N THR A 26 -4.78 10.09 4.16
CA THR A 26 -6.20 10.37 3.83
C THR A 26 -6.56 10.14 2.37
N ARG A 27 -5.59 10.19 1.45
CA ARG A 27 -5.78 9.89 0.02
C ARG A 27 -5.49 8.43 -0.33
N SER A 28 -4.87 7.69 0.58
CA SER A 28 -4.48 6.29 0.35
C SER A 28 -5.64 5.35 0.64
N ASN A 29 -5.74 4.27 -0.13
CA ASN A 29 -6.69 3.19 0.10
C ASN A 29 -6.04 1.91 0.67
N CYS A 30 -4.72 1.93 0.85
CA CYS A 30 -3.97 0.84 1.44
C CYS A 30 -2.67 1.34 2.08
N LEU A 31 -2.08 0.52 2.94
CA LEU A 31 -0.70 0.63 3.39
C LEU A 31 0.08 -0.57 2.86
N LEU A 32 1.22 -0.31 2.20
CA LEU A 32 2.20 -1.34 1.86
C LEU A 32 3.02 -1.64 3.11
N VAL A 33 3.23 -2.93 3.42
CA VAL A 33 4.07 -3.37 4.54
C VAL A 33 5.47 -3.66 4.01
N VAL A 34 6.42 -2.83 4.43
CA VAL A 34 7.84 -3.03 4.12
C VAL A 34 8.39 -4.16 5.01
N PRO A 35 9.11 -5.14 4.46
CA PRO A 35 9.74 -6.20 5.27
C PRO A 35 10.71 -5.63 6.30
N GLU A 36 10.84 -6.31 7.44
CA GLU A 36 11.85 -5.97 8.43
C GLU A 36 13.27 -6.21 7.88
N GLY A 37 14.22 -5.34 8.20
CA GLY A 37 15.60 -5.44 7.73
C GLY A 37 16.06 -4.22 6.94
N ASP A 38 16.67 -4.45 5.77
CA ASP A 38 17.16 -3.40 4.86
C ASP A 38 16.02 -2.59 4.20
N GLY A 39 14.78 -3.05 4.33
CA GLY A 39 13.58 -2.22 4.16
C GLY A 39 13.37 -1.69 2.74
N SER A 40 13.92 -2.37 1.74
CA SER A 40 13.76 -1.98 0.34
C SER A 40 12.68 -2.82 -0.34
N VAL A 41 11.91 -2.17 -1.20
CA VAL A 41 10.92 -2.81 -2.08
C VAL A 41 11.16 -2.28 -3.48
N ALA A 42 11.36 -3.18 -4.42
CA ALA A 42 11.55 -2.87 -5.83
C ALA A 42 10.25 -3.02 -6.62
N ALA A 43 10.22 -2.40 -7.80
CA ALA A 43 9.12 -2.61 -8.73
C ALA A 43 9.01 -4.10 -9.10
N SER A 44 7.79 -4.62 -9.11
CA SER A 44 7.43 -6.03 -9.35
C SER A 44 7.62 -6.97 -8.15
N ASP A 45 8.08 -6.47 -7.01
CA ASP A 45 8.07 -7.27 -5.79
C ASP A 45 6.63 -7.56 -5.33
N THR A 46 6.43 -8.77 -4.81
CA THR A 46 5.18 -9.11 -4.13
C THR A 46 5.28 -8.68 -2.67
N VAL A 47 4.33 -7.85 -2.24
CA VAL A 47 4.31 -7.25 -0.91
C VAL A 47 2.99 -7.49 -0.22
N SER A 48 3.02 -7.48 1.12
CA SER A 48 1.80 -7.48 1.91
C SER A 48 1.21 -6.07 1.96
N CYS A 49 -0.12 -5.97 1.89
CA CYS A 49 -0.83 -4.70 1.97
C CYS A 49 -1.97 -4.80 2.98
N VAL A 50 -2.12 -3.75 3.80
CA VAL A 50 -3.30 -3.55 4.64
C VAL A 50 -4.28 -2.68 3.89
N ARG A 51 -5.50 -3.15 3.66
CA ARG A 51 -6.56 -2.34 3.03
C ARG A 51 -7.15 -1.39 4.04
N LEU A 52 -7.26 -0.11 3.66
CA LEU A 52 -7.88 0.95 4.48
C LEU A 52 -9.33 1.24 4.04
N ASP A 53 -9.68 0.82 2.84
CA ASP A 53 -10.95 1.10 2.18
C ASP A 53 -11.97 -0.03 2.32
N VAL A 54 -11.74 -0.95 3.28
CA VAL A 54 -12.67 -2.03 3.64
C VAL A 54 -13.10 -1.86 5.08
N LEU A 55 -14.34 -2.26 5.36
CA LEU A 55 -14.83 -2.35 6.73
C LEU A 55 -14.09 -3.48 7.44
N GLU A 56 -13.66 -3.18 8.66
CA GLU A 56 -13.03 -4.16 9.55
C GLU A 56 -13.92 -5.40 9.70
N GLY A 57 -13.32 -6.58 9.58
CA GLY A 57 -14.03 -7.87 9.67
C GLY A 57 -14.70 -8.37 8.38
N THR A 58 -14.51 -7.69 7.24
CA THR A 58 -14.97 -8.20 5.94
C THR A 58 -13.88 -9.09 5.31
N LEU A 59 -14.11 -10.41 5.26
CA LEU A 59 -13.26 -11.39 4.56
C LEU A 59 -13.91 -11.80 3.23
#